data_AF-A0A2N4YUM0-F1
#
_entry.id   AF-A0A2N4YUM0-F1
#
_cell.length_a   1.000
_cell.length_b   1.000
_cell.length_c   1.000
_cell.angle_alpha   90.00
_cell.angle_beta   90.00
_cell.angle_gamma   90.00
#
_symmetry.space_group_name_H-M   'P 1'
#
loop_
_entity.id
_entity.type
_entity.pdbx_description
1 polymer ?
#
loop_
_entity_poly.entity_id
_entity_poly.type
_entity_poly.pdbx_seq_one_letter_code
_entity_poly.pdbx_strand_id
1 'polypeptide(L)'
;CYLTLRHSPRLSKTQAQRLVSIIHHSSLLETLPLEEDLITPSHEVLPGWSIPQGPENNAVPLPARLTLLYHLPVELHAMAEQLRQRLALLGCELTIVFHDAKNWEGCQHLGQADLMMGDRLIGEAPEYALEQWLRCDMLWPNLLTGAQYAHLQATLDAVQSQPDARSRNDALRNVFNSLMEDAIMTPLFKYNYRISAPPGVNGLRLNARGWFDFASAWLPASLT
;
A
#
# COMPACT_ATOMS: atom_id res chain seq x y z
N CYS A 1 -1.46 1.45 -3.80
CA CYS A 1 -0.25 0.64 -3.50
C CYS A 1 0.29 1.01 -2.14
N TYR A 2 0.84 0.02 -1.43
CA TYR A 2 1.40 0.17 -0.09
C TYR A 2 2.76 -0.52 0.00
N LEU A 3 3.54 -0.11 0.99
CA LEU A 3 4.69 -0.84 1.51
C LEU A 3 4.42 -1.16 2.99
N THR A 4 4.66 -2.40 3.40
CA THR A 4 4.73 -2.79 4.81
C THR A 4 6.13 -3.20 5.20
N LEU A 5 6.51 -2.93 6.45
CA LEU A 5 7.83 -3.21 7.00
C LEU A 5 7.71 -4.05 8.26
N ARG A 6 8.42 -5.18 8.27
CA ARG A 6 8.40 -6.11 9.41
C ARG A 6 9.44 -5.68 10.43
N HIS A 7 8.99 -5.26 11.60
CA HIS A 7 9.90 -5.04 12.73
C HIS A 7 10.51 -6.36 13.21
N SER A 8 11.83 -6.40 13.27
CA SER A 8 12.59 -7.57 13.70
C SER A 8 13.95 -7.15 14.23
N PRO A 9 14.74 -8.07 14.80
CA PRO A 9 16.14 -7.77 15.13
C PRO A 9 16.99 -7.29 13.93
N ARG A 10 16.56 -7.54 12.69
CA ARG A 10 17.24 -7.07 11.47
C ARG A 10 16.79 -5.68 11.02
N LEU A 11 15.59 -5.26 11.39
CA LEU A 11 15.00 -3.98 11.01
C LEU A 11 14.24 -3.41 12.22
N SER A 12 14.86 -2.47 12.92
CA SER A 12 14.24 -1.78 14.05
C SER A 12 13.17 -0.79 13.59
N LYS A 13 12.29 -0.37 14.52
CA LYS A 13 11.32 0.70 14.26
C LYS A 13 11.99 1.99 13.75
N THR A 14 13.10 2.41 14.34
CA THR A 14 13.79 3.65 13.92
C THR A 14 14.41 3.53 12.53
N GLN A 15 14.91 2.34 12.18
CA GLN A 15 15.38 2.05 10.82
C GLN A 15 14.23 2.00 9.81
N ALA A 16 13.08 1.40 10.17
CA ALA A 16 11.87 1.40 9.35
C ALA A 16 11.37 2.82 9.10
N GLN A 17 11.33 3.68 10.12
CA GLN A 17 11.00 5.09 9.99
C GLN A 17 11.97 5.82 9.05
N ARG A 18 13.28 5.54 9.13
CA ARG A 18 14.25 6.09 8.17
C ARG A 18 13.97 5.62 6.73
N LEU A 19 13.60 4.35 6.52
CA LEU A 19 13.23 3.84 5.20
C LEU A 19 12.00 4.56 4.63
N VAL A 20 10.95 4.74 5.44
CA VAL A 20 9.76 5.51 5.06
C VAL A 20 10.12 6.95 4.72
N SER A 21 10.98 7.58 5.53
CA SER A 21 11.48 8.94 5.25
C SER A 21 12.23 9.02 3.91
N ILE A 22 13.11 8.06 3.62
CA ILE A 22 13.81 7.98 2.32
C ILE A 22 12.82 7.89 1.17
N ILE A 23 11.75 7.09 1.30
CA ILE A 23 10.75 6.92 0.22
C ILE A 23 9.96 8.20 -0.04
N HIS A 24 9.52 8.89 1.01
CA HIS A 24 8.60 10.03 0.90
C HIS A 24 9.26 11.40 0.78
N HIS A 25 10.50 11.56 1.26
CA HIS A 25 11.24 12.82 1.16
C HIS A 25 12.30 12.83 0.06
N SER A 26 12.42 11.72 -0.68
CA SER A 26 13.15 11.73 -1.95
C SER A 26 12.17 11.81 -3.12
N SER A 27 12.68 12.18 -4.27
CA SER A 27 11.94 12.11 -5.54
C SER A 27 11.74 10.67 -6.04
N LEU A 28 11.90 9.64 -5.18
CA LEU A 28 11.73 8.23 -5.57
C LEU A 28 10.36 8.01 -6.22
N LEU A 29 9.29 8.38 -5.54
CA LEU A 29 7.93 8.17 -6.07
C LEU A 29 7.64 9.01 -7.32
N GLU A 30 8.30 10.16 -7.47
CA GLU A 30 8.11 11.10 -8.58
C GLU A 30 8.91 10.72 -9.83
N THR A 31 9.95 9.90 -9.69
CA THR A 31 10.87 9.57 -10.78
C THR A 31 10.66 8.16 -11.33
N LEU A 32 9.57 7.49 -10.96
CA LEU A 32 9.24 6.14 -11.44
C LEU A 32 9.09 6.12 -12.97
N PRO A 33 9.77 5.20 -13.70
CA PRO A 33 9.71 5.10 -15.16
C PRO A 33 8.43 4.40 -15.61
N LEU A 34 7.27 5.01 -15.33
CA LEU A 34 5.94 4.51 -15.65
C LEU A 34 5.27 5.41 -16.68
N GLU A 35 4.18 4.93 -17.30
CA GLU A 35 3.38 5.75 -18.20
C GLU A 35 2.88 7.02 -17.49
N GLU A 36 2.94 8.16 -18.19
CA GLU A 36 2.48 9.43 -17.66
C GLU A 36 1.02 9.33 -17.20
N ASP A 37 0.74 9.92 -16.03
CA ASP A 37 -0.56 9.92 -15.36
C ASP A 37 -1.12 8.55 -14.92
N LEU A 38 -0.41 7.42 -15.11
CA LEU A 38 -0.90 6.10 -14.71
C LEU A 38 -1.06 5.99 -13.18
N ILE A 39 -0.08 6.51 -12.45
CA ILE A 39 -0.07 6.55 -10.98
C ILE A 39 0.16 7.98 -10.48
N THR A 40 -0.24 8.22 -9.24
CA THR A 40 0.10 9.46 -8.52
C THR A 40 0.69 9.10 -7.16
N PRO A 41 1.86 9.65 -6.79
CA PRO A 41 2.41 9.52 -5.43
C PRO A 41 1.35 9.84 -4.38
N SER A 42 1.35 9.07 -3.29
CA SER A 42 0.32 9.17 -2.27
C SER A 42 0.94 9.31 -0.89
N HIS A 43 0.52 10.34 -0.18
CA HIS A 43 0.90 10.61 1.21
C HIS A 43 -0.26 10.38 2.19
N GLU A 44 -1.29 9.66 1.75
CA GLU A 44 -2.49 9.37 2.55
C GLU A 44 -3.09 8.01 2.16
N VAL A 45 -3.63 7.28 3.13
CA VAL A 45 -4.28 5.98 2.87
C VAL A 45 -5.68 6.16 2.28
N LEU A 46 -6.42 7.10 2.87
CA LEU A 46 -7.71 7.66 2.42
C LEU A 46 -7.63 9.18 2.53
N PRO A 47 -8.53 9.94 1.89
CA PRO A 47 -8.60 11.39 2.06
C PRO A 47 -8.60 11.80 3.54
N GLY A 48 -7.56 12.54 3.96
CA GLY A 48 -7.39 13.00 5.34
C GLY A 48 -6.78 11.98 6.31
N TRP A 49 -6.32 10.82 5.82
CA TRP A 49 -5.59 9.81 6.57
C TRP A 49 -4.11 9.87 6.16
N SER A 50 -3.50 11.04 6.36
CA SER A 50 -2.15 11.36 5.90
C SER A 50 -1.08 10.65 6.73
N ILE A 51 0.08 10.40 6.13
CA ILE A 51 1.26 9.90 6.83
C ILE A 51 1.62 10.90 7.95
N PRO A 52 1.74 10.44 9.21
CA PRO A 52 2.17 11.30 10.31
C PRO A 52 3.57 11.87 10.05
N GLN A 53 3.80 13.12 10.46
CA GLN A 53 5.13 13.71 10.45
C GLN A 53 5.99 13.04 11.51
N GLY A 54 6.87 12.13 11.09
CA GLY A 54 7.78 11.38 11.95
C GLY A 54 9.21 11.93 11.91
N PRO A 55 10.08 11.51 12.83
CA PRO A 55 11.49 11.86 12.76
C PRO A 55 12.13 11.22 11.51
N GLU A 56 12.87 12.02 10.73
CA GLU A 56 13.56 11.53 9.52
C GLU A 56 14.61 10.44 9.84
N ASN A 57 15.13 10.43 11.07
CA ASN A 57 16.10 9.45 11.55
C ASN A 57 17.35 9.33 10.65
N ASN A 58 17.77 10.42 9.99
CA ASN A 58 18.88 10.43 9.03
C ASN A 58 20.20 9.85 9.57
N ALA A 59 20.45 9.98 10.87
CA ALA A 59 21.66 9.48 11.53
C ALA A 59 21.60 7.97 11.87
N VAL A 60 20.42 7.34 11.83
CA VAL A 60 20.24 5.91 12.19
C VAL A 60 20.75 5.03 11.06
N PRO A 61 21.82 4.21 11.22
CA PRO A 61 22.36 3.41 10.13
C PRO A 61 21.34 2.42 9.57
N LEU A 62 21.28 2.28 8.24
CA LEU A 62 20.44 1.27 7.59
C LEU A 62 21.02 -0.13 7.84
N PRO A 63 20.19 -1.18 7.84
CA PRO A 63 20.67 -2.55 7.80
C PRO A 63 21.54 -2.80 6.58
N ALA A 64 22.58 -3.65 6.71
CA ALA A 64 23.46 -3.97 5.58
C ALA A 64 22.71 -4.70 4.45
N ARG A 65 21.69 -5.49 4.79
CA ARG A 65 20.90 -6.28 3.85
C ARG A 65 19.43 -6.28 4.24
N LEU A 66 18.56 -6.22 3.24
CA LEU A 66 17.11 -6.36 3.37
C LEU A 66 16.56 -7.23 2.25
N THR A 67 15.43 -7.88 2.51
CA THR A 67 14.64 -8.58 1.48
C THR A 67 13.29 -7.90 1.28
N LEU A 68 12.94 -7.63 0.02
CA LEU A 68 11.65 -7.11 -0.39
C LEU A 68 10.90 -8.14 -1.23
N LEU A 69 9.70 -8.49 -0.80
CA LEU A 69 8.72 -9.21 -1.60
C LEU A 69 7.76 -8.22 -2.24
N TYR A 70 7.39 -8.47 -3.49
CA TYR A 70 6.28 -7.78 -4.12
C TYR A 70 5.46 -8.73 -4.97
N HIS A 71 4.17 -8.46 -5.10
CA HIS A 71 3.27 -9.14 -6.02
C HIS A 71 2.76 -8.16 -7.08
N LEU A 72 1.92 -8.61 -8.01
CA LEU A 72 1.30 -7.74 -9.01
C LEU A 72 0.54 -6.60 -8.32
N PRO A 73 0.49 -5.40 -8.89
CA PRO A 73 0.74 -5.07 -10.30
C PRO A 73 2.21 -4.74 -10.64
N VAL A 74 2.54 -4.74 -11.93
CA VAL A 74 3.93 -4.69 -12.44
C VAL A 74 4.67 -3.39 -12.10
N GLU A 75 3.95 -2.31 -11.87
CA GLU A 75 4.47 -0.99 -11.50
C GLU A 75 5.20 -1.04 -10.15
N LEU A 76 4.84 -1.99 -9.27
CA LEU A 76 5.57 -2.24 -8.03
C LEU A 76 6.99 -2.75 -8.29
N HIS A 77 7.25 -3.40 -9.43
CA HIS A 77 8.60 -3.77 -9.81
C HIS A 77 9.49 -2.53 -10.01
N ALA A 78 8.98 -1.52 -10.72
CA ALA A 78 9.72 -0.26 -10.93
C ALA A 78 10.05 0.42 -9.61
N MET A 79 9.09 0.44 -8.67
CA MET A 79 9.31 0.98 -7.32
C MET A 79 10.33 0.17 -6.53
N ALA A 80 10.26 -1.16 -6.58
CA ALA A 80 11.21 -2.03 -5.90
C ALA A 80 12.65 -1.83 -6.42
N GLU A 81 12.82 -1.74 -7.74
CA GLU A 81 14.13 -1.51 -8.38
C GLU A 81 14.70 -0.13 -8.04
N GLN A 82 13.88 0.92 -8.05
CA GLN A 82 14.34 2.24 -7.63
C GLN A 82 14.72 2.29 -6.16
N LEU A 83 13.93 1.65 -5.29
CA LEU A 83 14.28 1.54 -3.88
C LEU A 83 15.59 0.79 -3.71
N ARG A 84 15.83 -0.31 -4.43
CA ARG A 84 17.10 -1.05 -4.40
C ARG A 84 18.28 -0.17 -4.79
N GLN A 85 18.17 0.60 -5.87
CA GLN A 85 19.23 1.51 -6.30
C GLN A 85 19.51 2.58 -5.23
N ARG A 86 18.46 3.17 -4.67
CA ARG A 86 18.61 4.20 -3.62
C ARG A 86 19.22 3.64 -2.34
N LEU A 87 18.81 2.46 -1.90
CA LEU A 87 19.37 1.80 -0.72
C LEU A 87 20.83 1.39 -0.93
N ALA A 88 21.20 0.94 -2.13
CA ALA A 88 22.59 0.60 -2.44
C ALA A 88 23.53 1.81 -2.30
N LEU A 89 23.10 3.00 -2.73
CA LEU A 89 23.86 4.25 -2.53
C LEU A 89 24.04 4.61 -1.04
N LEU A 90 23.16 4.11 -0.17
CA LEU A 90 23.20 4.31 1.27
C LEU A 90 23.86 3.12 2.01
N GLY A 91 24.47 2.18 1.29
CA GLY A 91 25.17 1.03 1.85
C GLY A 91 24.26 -0.12 2.30
N CYS A 92 23.01 -0.17 1.83
CA CYS A 92 22.05 -1.22 2.12
C CYS A 92 21.75 -2.03 0.85
N GLU A 93 22.09 -3.31 0.85
CA GLU A 93 21.78 -4.24 -0.24
C GLU A 93 20.33 -4.72 -0.13
N LEU A 94 19.51 -4.45 -1.16
CA LEU A 94 18.12 -4.91 -1.20
C LEU A 94 17.96 -6.07 -2.18
N THR A 95 17.63 -7.25 -1.65
CA THR A 95 17.23 -8.41 -2.46
C THR A 95 15.75 -8.29 -2.79
N ILE A 96 15.40 -8.31 -4.09
CA ILE A 96 14.02 -8.23 -4.55
C ILE A 96 13.54 -9.63 -4.95
N VAL A 97 12.36 -10.02 -4.49
CA VAL A 97 11.71 -11.30 -4.81
C VAL A 97 10.31 -11.02 -5.32
N PHE A 98 10.02 -11.48 -6.55
CA PHE A 98 8.69 -11.37 -7.14
C PHE A 98 7.84 -12.59 -6.77
N HIS A 99 6.58 -12.32 -6.40
CA HIS A 99 5.54 -13.32 -6.24
C HIS A 99 4.50 -13.16 -7.35
N ASP A 100 4.42 -14.14 -8.25
CA ASP A 100 3.52 -14.13 -9.41
C ASP A 100 2.07 -14.45 -9.01
N ALA A 101 1.45 -13.51 -8.29
CA ALA A 101 0.05 -13.55 -7.91
C ALA A 101 -0.49 -12.13 -7.71
N LYS A 102 -1.81 -11.99 -7.52
CA LYS A 102 -2.48 -10.72 -7.19
C LYS A 102 -2.68 -10.50 -5.70
N ASN A 103 -2.32 -11.49 -4.89
CA ASN A 103 -2.43 -11.48 -3.43
C ASN A 103 -1.25 -12.28 -2.86
N TRP A 104 -1.25 -12.54 -1.56
CA TRP A 104 -0.18 -13.26 -0.88
C TRP A 104 -0.39 -14.78 -0.79
N GLU A 105 -1.47 -15.32 -1.37
CA GLU A 105 -1.80 -16.74 -1.26
C GLU A 105 -0.70 -17.61 -1.90
N GLY A 106 -0.26 -18.64 -1.18
CA GLY A 106 0.82 -19.53 -1.63
C GLY A 106 2.22 -18.90 -1.58
N CYS A 107 2.39 -17.67 -1.07
CA CYS A 107 3.71 -17.05 -0.93
C CYS A 107 4.49 -17.65 0.25
N GLN A 108 5.41 -18.58 -0.04
CA GLN A 108 6.20 -19.28 0.99
C GLN A 108 7.19 -18.38 1.74
N HIS A 109 7.65 -17.30 1.10
CA HIS A 109 8.68 -16.42 1.65
C HIS A 109 8.12 -15.27 2.49
N LEU A 110 6.79 -15.15 2.61
CA LEU A 110 6.14 -13.98 3.20
C LEU A 110 6.63 -13.68 4.62
N GLY A 111 6.70 -14.68 5.50
CA GLY A 111 7.18 -14.50 6.87
C GLY A 111 8.69 -14.25 7.02
N GLN A 112 9.47 -14.34 5.93
CA GLN A 112 10.93 -14.21 5.94
C GLN A 112 11.42 -12.85 5.41
N ALA A 113 10.62 -12.18 4.58
CA ALA A 113 10.96 -10.87 4.03
C ALA A 113 10.92 -9.78 5.10
N ASP A 114 11.66 -8.70 4.86
CA ASP A 114 11.70 -7.53 5.73
C ASP A 114 10.71 -6.47 5.25
N LEU A 115 10.46 -6.43 3.94
CA LEU A 115 9.58 -5.48 3.25
C LEU A 115 8.60 -6.23 2.36
N MET A 116 7.35 -5.76 2.30
CA MET A 116 6.34 -6.29 1.37
C MET A 116 5.63 -5.15 0.64
N MET A 117 5.63 -5.19 -0.68
CA MET A 117 4.91 -4.24 -1.53
C MET A 117 3.72 -4.93 -2.20
N GLY A 118 2.57 -4.26 -2.15
CA GLY A 118 1.36 -4.75 -2.77
C GLY A 118 0.37 -3.63 -3.05
N ASP A 119 -0.82 -4.00 -3.50
CA ASP A 119 -1.91 -3.09 -3.73
C ASP A 119 -3.20 -3.54 -3.02
N ARG A 120 -4.11 -2.58 -2.89
CA ARG A 120 -5.48 -2.83 -2.45
C ARG A 120 -6.40 -2.01 -3.32
N LEU A 121 -7.41 -2.69 -3.86
CA LEU A 121 -8.55 -2.04 -4.47
C LEU A 121 -9.49 -1.59 -3.35
N ILE A 122 -9.65 -0.27 -3.22
CA ILE A 122 -10.54 0.35 -2.24
C ILE A 122 -11.80 0.79 -3.01
N GLY A 123 -12.92 0.12 -2.74
CA GLY A 123 -14.21 0.36 -3.40
C GLY A 123 -15.13 1.34 -2.67
N GLU A 124 -16.45 1.17 -2.84
CA GLU A 124 -17.49 2.09 -2.33
C GLU A 124 -17.57 2.18 -0.80
N ALA A 125 -17.06 1.18 -0.08
CA ALA A 125 -17.00 1.15 1.38
C ALA A 125 -15.52 1.12 1.83
N PRO A 126 -14.80 2.26 1.73
CA PRO A 126 -13.35 2.30 1.87
C PRO A 126 -12.89 1.91 3.29
N GLU A 127 -13.58 2.37 4.32
CA GLU A 127 -13.27 2.03 5.72
C GLU A 127 -13.43 0.54 5.98
N TYR A 128 -14.53 -0.03 5.51
CA TYR A 128 -14.80 -1.46 5.65
C TYR A 128 -13.74 -2.28 4.91
N ALA A 129 -13.40 -1.90 3.66
CA ALA A 129 -12.38 -2.59 2.88
C ALA A 129 -11.02 -2.60 3.59
N LEU A 130 -10.63 -1.46 4.19
CA LEU A 130 -9.38 -1.34 4.93
C LEU A 130 -9.40 -2.11 6.26
N GLU A 131 -10.51 -2.09 6.98
CA GLU A 131 -10.65 -2.89 8.20
C GLU A 131 -10.58 -4.39 7.89
N GLN A 132 -11.32 -4.87 6.88
CA GLN A 132 -11.27 -6.27 6.47
C GLN A 132 -9.88 -6.67 5.99
N TRP A 133 -9.16 -5.75 5.34
CA TRP A 133 -7.77 -5.98 4.99
C TRP A 133 -6.91 -6.27 6.24
N LEU A 134 -7.04 -5.47 7.31
CA LEU A 134 -6.33 -5.69 8.58
C LEU A 134 -6.71 -7.01 9.29
N ARG A 135 -7.95 -7.49 9.09
CA ARG A 135 -8.48 -8.69 9.76
C ARG A 135 -8.19 -9.99 9.05
N CYS A 136 -8.30 -9.99 7.73
CA CYS A 136 -8.41 -11.23 6.97
C CYS A 136 -7.19 -11.50 6.10
N ASP A 137 -6.38 -10.49 5.82
CA ASP A 137 -5.27 -10.69 4.91
C ASP A 137 -4.07 -11.35 5.60
N MET A 138 -3.54 -12.39 4.96
CA MET A 138 -2.44 -13.18 5.51
C MET A 138 -1.13 -12.40 5.65
N LEU A 139 -1.02 -11.20 5.07
CA LEU A 139 0.09 -10.28 5.30
C LEU A 139 0.29 -9.99 6.80
N TRP A 140 -0.77 -9.63 7.51
CA TRP A 140 -0.69 -9.12 8.88
C TRP A 140 -0.14 -10.10 9.90
N PRO A 141 -0.56 -11.38 9.96
CA PRO A 141 0.06 -12.35 10.87
C PRO A 141 1.50 -12.72 10.48
N ASN A 142 1.96 -12.42 9.26
CA ASN A 142 3.36 -12.57 8.86
C ASN A 142 4.20 -11.31 9.14
N LEU A 143 3.55 -10.15 9.23
CA LEU A 143 4.17 -8.85 9.49
C LEU A 143 4.32 -8.57 11.00
N LEU A 144 3.31 -8.96 11.79
CA LEU A 144 3.21 -8.69 13.22
C LEU A 144 3.52 -9.95 14.03
N THR A 145 4.09 -9.79 15.21
CA THR A 145 4.16 -10.89 16.18
C THR A 145 2.75 -11.31 16.61
N GLY A 146 2.59 -12.55 17.09
CA GLY A 146 1.28 -13.04 17.54
C GLY A 146 0.62 -12.13 18.59
N ALA A 147 1.40 -11.54 19.51
CA ALA A 147 0.89 -10.60 20.49
C ALA A 147 0.44 -9.26 19.86
N GLN A 148 1.22 -8.73 18.91
CA GLN A 148 0.85 -7.51 18.18
C GLN A 148 -0.39 -7.73 17.32
N TYR A 149 -0.50 -8.87 16.65
CA TYR A 149 -1.66 -9.18 15.83
C TYR A 149 -2.93 -9.38 16.67
N ALA A 150 -2.83 -10.09 17.81
CA ALA A 150 -3.93 -10.22 18.75
C ALA A 150 -4.38 -8.86 19.31
N HIS A 151 -3.42 -7.98 19.63
CA HIS A 151 -3.73 -6.62 20.06
C HIS A 151 -4.43 -5.82 18.95
N LEU A 152 -3.98 -5.93 17.69
CA LEU A 152 -4.64 -5.30 16.55
C LEU A 152 -6.09 -5.79 16.40
N GLN A 153 -6.33 -7.11 16.47
CA GLN A 153 -7.70 -7.66 16.38
C GLN A 153 -8.61 -7.12 17.50
N ALA A 154 -8.14 -7.13 18.75
CA ALA A 154 -8.90 -6.59 19.87
C ALA A 154 -9.20 -5.09 19.73
N THR A 155 -8.24 -4.32 19.21
CA THR A 155 -8.44 -2.89 18.91
C THR A 155 -9.50 -2.71 17.81
N LEU A 156 -9.48 -3.52 16.75
CA LEU A 156 -10.51 -3.46 15.70
C LEU A 156 -11.90 -3.87 16.23
N ASP A 157 -11.99 -4.81 17.18
CA ASP A 157 -13.25 -5.15 17.83
C ASP A 157 -13.79 -3.97 18.66
N ALA A 158 -12.91 -3.25 19.36
CA ALA A 158 -13.27 -2.03 20.06
C ALA A 158 -13.69 -0.90 19.09
N VAL A 159 -13.05 -0.79 17.92
CA VAL A 159 -13.50 0.12 16.85
C VAL A 159 -14.93 -0.23 16.44
N GLN A 160 -15.25 -1.51 16.20
CA GLN A 160 -16.61 -1.91 15.80
C GLN A 160 -17.67 -1.71 16.89
N SER A 161 -17.27 -1.68 18.16
CA SER A 161 -18.19 -1.37 19.26
C SER A 161 -18.58 0.11 19.37
N GLN A 162 -17.96 1.02 18.59
CA GLN A 162 -18.32 2.43 18.63
C GLN A 162 -19.75 2.66 18.12
N PRO A 163 -20.52 3.56 18.78
CA PRO A 163 -21.97 3.64 18.61
C PRO A 163 -22.39 4.12 17.22
N ASP A 164 -21.67 5.09 16.65
CA ASP A 164 -22.00 5.70 15.37
C ASP A 164 -20.86 5.58 14.34
N ALA A 165 -21.22 5.79 13.07
CA ALA A 165 -20.31 5.61 11.95
C ALA A 165 -19.12 6.59 11.98
N ARG A 166 -19.30 7.81 12.49
CA ARG A 166 -18.24 8.81 12.56
C ARG A 166 -17.22 8.42 13.61
N SER A 167 -17.66 8.05 14.80
CA SER A 167 -16.76 7.54 15.84
C SER A 167 -16.04 6.26 15.42
N ARG A 168 -16.71 5.34 14.69
CA ARG A 168 -16.05 4.18 14.08
C ARG A 168 -14.95 4.59 13.09
N ASN A 169 -15.25 5.51 12.18
CA ASN A 169 -14.29 6.00 11.18
C ASN A 169 -13.08 6.70 11.84
N ASP A 170 -13.32 7.59 12.80
CA ASP A 170 -12.26 8.30 13.52
C ASP A 170 -11.37 7.31 14.30
N ALA A 171 -11.97 6.29 14.93
CA ALA A 171 -11.23 5.25 15.63
C ALA A 171 -10.41 4.37 14.67
N LEU A 172 -10.96 3.99 13.51
CA LEU A 172 -10.23 3.24 12.48
C LEU A 172 -9.08 4.07 11.89
N ARG A 173 -9.28 5.38 11.66
CA ARG A 173 -8.21 6.29 11.24
C ARG A 173 -7.06 6.27 12.25
N ASN A 174 -7.36 6.27 13.55
CA ASN A 174 -6.32 6.21 14.58
C ASN A 174 -5.53 4.90 14.53
N VAL A 175 -6.17 3.76 14.21
CA VAL A 175 -5.47 2.49 13.99
C VAL A 175 -4.44 2.63 12.85
N PHE A 176 -4.86 3.15 11.70
CA PHE A 176 -3.95 3.37 10.56
C PHE A 176 -2.85 4.39 10.86
N ASN A 177 -3.17 5.46 11.60
CA ASN A 177 -2.17 6.43 12.03
C ASN A 177 -1.09 5.77 12.88
N SER A 178 -1.46 4.92 13.85
CA SER A 178 -0.48 4.19 14.65
C SER A 178 0.39 3.24 13.81
N LEU A 179 -0.21 2.53 12.83
CA LEU A 179 0.55 1.68 11.92
C LEU A 179 1.55 2.48 11.06
N MET A 180 1.16 3.68 10.61
CA MET A 180 2.04 4.57 9.83
C MET A 180 3.13 5.23 10.69
N GLU A 181 2.79 5.69 11.89
CA GLU A 181 3.73 6.29 12.85
C GLU A 181 4.82 5.28 13.26
N ASP A 182 4.42 4.03 13.45
CA ASP A 182 5.35 2.94 13.72
C ASP A 182 6.14 2.49 12.48
N ALA A 183 5.87 3.04 11.29
CA ALA A 183 6.44 2.57 10.04
C ALA A 183 6.19 1.07 9.78
N ILE A 184 5.06 0.55 10.25
CA ILE A 184 4.59 -0.82 9.92
C ILE A 184 4.01 -0.83 8.50
N MET A 185 3.33 0.26 8.11
CA MET A 185 2.86 0.45 6.74
C MET A 185 3.01 1.90 6.27
N THR A 186 3.07 2.10 4.96
CA THR A 186 3.01 3.43 4.33
C THR A 186 2.37 3.32 2.94
N PRO A 187 1.52 4.28 2.52
CA PRO A 187 1.08 4.35 1.12
C PRO A 187 2.27 4.69 0.22
N LEU A 188 2.21 4.28 -1.04
CA LEU A 188 3.22 4.59 -2.05
C LEU A 188 2.63 5.50 -3.13
N PHE A 189 1.66 4.98 -3.87
CA PHE A 189 0.97 5.67 -4.94
C PHE A 189 -0.41 5.06 -5.16
N LYS A 190 -1.30 5.83 -5.80
CA LYS A 190 -2.63 5.40 -6.22
C LYS A 190 -2.70 5.33 -7.75
N TYR A 191 -3.50 4.40 -8.26
CA TYR A 191 -3.79 4.33 -9.70
C TYR A 191 -4.83 5.36 -10.09
N ASN A 192 -4.58 6.04 -11.21
CA ASN A 192 -5.58 6.86 -11.87
C ASN A 192 -6.26 5.99 -12.93
N TYR A 193 -7.34 5.30 -12.56
CA TYR A 193 -8.08 4.51 -13.53
C TYR A 193 -8.72 5.44 -14.58
N ARG A 194 -8.27 5.35 -15.83
CA ARG A 194 -8.84 6.06 -16.98
C ARG A 194 -9.65 5.09 -17.84
N ILE A 195 -10.80 5.55 -18.30
CA ILE A 195 -11.61 4.83 -19.30
C ILE A 195 -11.08 5.24 -20.68
N SER A 196 -10.48 4.32 -21.41
CA SER A 196 -10.28 4.47 -22.85
C SER A 196 -11.39 3.69 -23.56
N ALA A 197 -12.47 4.40 -23.91
CA ALA A 197 -13.56 3.82 -24.70
C ALA A 197 -13.17 3.86 -26.20
N PRO A 198 -13.36 2.76 -26.97
CA PRO A 198 -13.18 2.80 -28.41
C PRO A 198 -14.00 3.93 -29.05
N PRO A 199 -13.50 4.59 -30.12
CA PRO A 199 -14.26 5.62 -30.82
C PRO A 199 -15.65 5.11 -31.21
N GLY A 200 -16.70 5.79 -30.74
CA GLY A 200 -18.09 5.40 -30.98
C GLY A 200 -18.75 4.60 -29.85
N VAL A 201 -18.05 4.20 -28.79
CA VAL A 201 -18.69 3.63 -27.61
C VAL A 201 -18.90 4.74 -26.57
N ASN A 202 -20.16 5.05 -26.29
CA ASN A 202 -20.55 6.09 -25.33
C ASN A 202 -21.13 5.47 -24.07
N GLY A 203 -21.21 6.25 -22.98
CA GLY A 203 -21.91 5.85 -21.77
C GLY A 203 -21.20 4.80 -20.90
N LEU A 204 -19.98 4.37 -21.27
CA LEU A 204 -19.12 3.57 -20.42
C LEU A 204 -18.79 4.33 -19.13
N ARG A 205 -19.03 3.68 -18.00
CA ARG A 205 -18.65 4.18 -16.67
C ARG A 205 -17.73 3.18 -16.00
N LEU A 206 -16.79 3.66 -15.21
CA LEU A 206 -16.00 2.82 -14.33
C LEU A 206 -16.63 2.89 -12.95
N ASN A 207 -16.96 1.74 -12.37
CA ASN A 207 -17.44 1.71 -10.99
C ASN A 207 -16.25 1.80 -10.02
N ALA A 208 -16.53 2.04 -8.73
CA ALA A 208 -15.49 2.16 -7.71
C ALA A 208 -14.68 0.87 -7.49
N ARG A 209 -15.07 -0.26 -8.09
CA ARG A 209 -14.32 -1.53 -8.07
C ARG A 209 -13.39 -1.69 -9.29
N GLY A 210 -13.23 -0.65 -10.12
CA GLY A 210 -12.37 -0.72 -11.30
C GLY A 210 -12.95 -1.55 -12.45
N TRP A 211 -14.26 -1.83 -12.45
CA TRP A 211 -14.94 -2.53 -13.54
C TRP A 211 -15.69 -1.57 -14.44
N PHE A 212 -15.72 -1.88 -15.74
CA PHE A 212 -16.58 -1.21 -16.70
C PHE A 212 -18.04 -1.61 -16.46
N ASP A 213 -18.89 -0.62 -16.24
CA ASP A 213 -20.34 -0.76 -16.27
C ASP A 213 -20.84 -0.56 -17.70
N PHE A 214 -21.30 -1.66 -18.31
CA PHE A 214 -21.84 -1.68 -19.66
C PHE A 214 -23.36 -1.42 -19.70
N ALA A 215 -24.04 -1.32 -18.55
CA ALA A 215 -25.50 -1.13 -18.52
C ALA A 215 -25.95 0.19 -19.17
N SER A 216 -25.05 1.18 -19.22
CA SER A 216 -25.27 2.47 -19.87
C SER A 216 -24.51 2.62 -21.19
N ALA A 217 -23.81 1.59 -21.67
CA ALA A 217 -23.02 1.67 -22.88
C ALA A 217 -23.91 1.66 -24.13
N TRP A 218 -23.65 2.56 -25.08
CA TRP A 218 -24.39 2.64 -26.33
C TRP A 218 -23.49 3.02 -27.51
N LEU A 219 -23.91 2.62 -28.70
CA LEU A 219 -23.28 2.98 -29.97
C LEU A 219 -24.17 4.02 -30.70
N PRO A 220 -23.62 5.11 -31.23
CA PRO A 220 -24.38 6.02 -32.08
C PRO A 220 -24.85 5.29 -33.32
N ALA A 221 -26.04 5.64 -33.78
CA ALA A 221 -26.56 5.13 -35.04
C ALA A 221 -25.57 5.45 -36.17
N SER A 222 -25.35 4.48 -37.07
CA SER A 222 -24.50 4.67 -38.24
C SER A 222 -25.05 5.82 -39.08
N LEU A 223 -24.22 6.83 -39.35
CA LEU A 223 -24.53 7.85 -40.34
C LEU A 223 -24.42 7.20 -41.72
N THR A 224 -25.54 6.68 -42.23
CA THR A 224 -25.70 6.33 -43.65
C THR A 224 -25.84 7.57 -44.50
#